data_AF-A0A101WYK9-F1
#
_entry.id   AF-A0A101WYK9-F1
#
_cell.length_a   1.000
_cell.length_b   1.000
_cell.length_c   1.000
_cell.angle_alpha   90.00
_cell.angle_beta   90.00
_cell.angle_gamma   90.00
#
_symmetry.space_group_name_H-M   'P 1'
#
loop_
_entity.id
_entity.type
_entity.pdbx_description
1 polymer ?
#
loop_
_entity_poly.entity_id
_entity_poly.type
_entity_poly.pdbx_seq_one_letter_code
_entity_poly.pdbx_strand_id
1 'polypeptide(L)'
;MISKKQLIPIIVLITLSPLFGVYLANLVGYHEPLDVAGDLLHLKDIRYQINWTPFIDYTVPGLPDMVGYAIAGVMGFLIILGIGYLINWVHNKRSRR
;
A
#
# COMPACT_ATOMS: atom_id res chain seq x y z
N MET A 1 -20.33 6.09 7.65
CA MET A 1 -19.58 5.37 8.70
C MET A 1 -19.45 3.92 8.28
N ILE A 2 -18.28 3.30 8.47
CA ILE A 2 -18.06 1.90 8.10
C ILE A 2 -18.78 0.98 9.07
N SER A 3 -19.54 0.03 8.53
CA SER A 3 -20.19 -1.02 9.31
C SER A 3 -19.22 -2.18 9.61
N LYS A 4 -19.50 -2.96 10.66
CA LYS A 4 -18.74 -4.19 10.98
C LYS A 4 -18.69 -5.16 9.79
N LYS A 5 -19.79 -5.26 9.03
CA LYS A 5 -19.89 -6.10 7.83
C LYS A 5 -18.92 -5.68 6.71
N GLN A 6 -18.56 -4.40 6.65
CA GLN A 6 -17.57 -3.87 5.70
C GLN A 6 -16.13 -3.96 6.26
N LEU A 7 -15.95 -3.84 7.58
CA LEU A 7 -14.64 -3.92 8.21
C LEU A 7 -14.03 -5.32 8.12
N ILE A 8 -14.86 -6.36 8.29
CA ILE A 8 -14.43 -7.77 8.25
C ILE A 8 -13.71 -8.11 6.93
N PRO A 9 -14.31 -7.91 5.74
CA PRO A 9 -13.63 -8.24 4.48
C PRO A 9 -12.37 -7.41 4.27
N ILE A 10 -12.33 -6.15 4.73
CA ILE A 10 -11.12 -5.32 4.63
C ILE A 10 -9.98 -5.91 5.45
N ILE A 11 -10.24 -6.30 6.70
CA ILE A 11 -9.23 -6.92 7.56
C ILE A 11 -8.75 -8.25 6.95
N VAL A 12 -9.67 -9.05 6.42
CA VAL A 12 -9.34 -10.32 5.76
C VAL A 12 -8.44 -10.06 4.55
N LEU A 13 -8.79 -9.11 3.69
CA LEU A 13 -8.00 -8.76 2.51
C LEU A 13 -6.62 -8.22 2.87
N ILE A 14 -6.51 -7.33 3.85
CA ILE A 14 -5.22 -6.80 4.32
C ILE A 14 -4.36 -7.94 4.86
N THR A 15 -4.92 -8.83 5.67
CA THR A 15 -4.18 -9.98 6.25
C THR A 15 -3.71 -10.97 5.17
N LEU A 16 -4.54 -11.22 4.16
CA LEU A 16 -4.20 -12.12 3.06
C LEU A 16 -3.27 -11.49 2.04
N SER A 17 -3.22 -10.15 1.93
CA SER A 17 -2.48 -9.47 0.87
C SER A 17 -0.97 -9.77 0.83
N PRO A 18 -0.21 -9.90 1.94
CA PRO A 18 1.22 -10.22 1.88
C PRO A 18 1.49 -11.62 1.34
N LEU A 19 0.53 -12.56 1.51
CA LEU A 19 0.64 -13.89 0.93
C LEU A 19 0.79 -13.80 -0.60
N PHE A 20 0.02 -12.91 -1.23
CA PHE A 20 0.10 -12.70 -2.69
C PHE A 20 1.24 -11.77 -3.08
N GLY A 21 1.38 -10.63 -2.39
CA GLY A 21 2.32 -9.57 -2.75
C GLY A 21 3.78 -9.89 -2.45
N VAL A 22 4.06 -10.80 -1.53
CA VAL A 22 5.42 -11.14 -1.10
C VAL A 22 5.69 -12.63 -1.26
N TYR A 23 4.98 -13.48 -0.51
CA TYR A 23 5.32 -14.91 -0.46
C TYR A 23 5.14 -15.62 -1.80
N LEU A 24 3.95 -15.54 -2.40
CA LEU A 24 3.67 -16.21 -3.66
C LEU A 24 4.42 -15.55 -4.83
N ALA A 25 4.58 -14.22 -4.81
CA ALA A 25 5.38 -13.50 -5.80
C ALA A 25 6.84 -14.01 -5.83
N ASN A 26 7.46 -14.16 -4.66
CA ASN A 26 8.80 -14.72 -4.54
C ASN A 26 8.86 -16.18 -4.96
N LEU A 27 7.85 -16.98 -4.62
CA LEU A 27 7.80 -18.41 -4.98
C LEU A 27 7.78 -18.63 -6.49
N VAL A 28 7.10 -17.77 -7.24
CA VAL A 28 7.02 -17.86 -8.71
C VAL A 28 8.12 -17.07 -9.43
N GLY A 29 9.01 -16.40 -8.69
CA GLY A 29 10.05 -15.55 -9.26
C GLY A 29 9.47 -14.37 -10.06
N TYR A 30 8.38 -13.77 -9.56
CA TYR A 30 7.78 -12.60 -10.20
C TYR A 30 8.79 -11.44 -10.25
N HIS A 31 8.93 -10.85 -11.44
CA HIS A 31 9.68 -9.61 -11.65
C HIS A 31 8.72 -8.57 -12.20
N GLU A 32 8.82 -7.34 -11.71
CA GLU A 32 7.98 -6.25 -12.21
C GLU A 32 8.28 -5.98 -13.69
N PRO A 33 7.27 -5.86 -14.58
CA PRO A 33 7.50 -5.64 -16.00
C PRO A 33 8.36 -4.40 -16.31
N LEU A 34 8.26 -3.37 -15.46
CA LEU A 34 9.04 -2.15 -15.60
C LEU A 34 10.52 -2.38 -15.28
N ASP A 35 10.83 -3.20 -14.27
CA ASP A 35 12.19 -3.58 -13.92
C ASP A 35 12.82 -4.39 -15.04
N VAL A 36 12.08 -5.36 -15.61
CA VAL A 36 12.52 -6.13 -16.78
C VAL A 36 12.81 -5.21 -17.98
N ALA A 37 11.92 -4.25 -18.27
CA ALA A 37 12.14 -3.29 -19.34
C ALA A 37 13.37 -2.40 -19.09
N GLY A 38 13.58 -1.98 -17.83
CA GLY A 38 14.76 -1.23 -17.41
C GLY A 38 16.05 -2.01 -17.66
N ASP A 39 16.09 -3.28 -17.25
CA ASP A 39 17.24 -4.16 -17.45
C ASP A 39 17.55 -4.39 -18.93
N LEU A 40 16.52 -4.63 -19.75
CA LEU A 40 16.65 -4.79 -21.20
C LEU A 40 17.18 -3.53 -21.90
N LEU A 41 16.89 -2.36 -21.35
CA LEU A 41 17.37 -1.06 -21.84
C LEU A 41 18.66 -0.59 -21.16
N HIS A 42 19.25 -1.41 -20.28
CA HIS A 42 20.42 -1.07 -19.47
C HIS A 42 20.26 0.24 -18.67
N LEU A 43 19.05 0.51 -18.21
CA LEU A 43 18.75 1.69 -17.40
C LEU A 43 19.16 1.44 -15.95
N LYS A 44 19.70 2.47 -15.30
CA LYS A 44 20.04 2.42 -13.90
C LYS A 44 18.80 2.66 -13.05
N ASP A 45 18.51 1.75 -12.13
CA ASP A 45 17.50 1.99 -11.09
C ASP A 45 17.96 3.12 -10.15
N ILE A 46 17.14 4.17 -10.04
CA ILE A 46 17.35 5.34 -9.20
C ILE A 46 16.38 5.43 -8.02
N ARG A 47 15.47 4.46 -7.85
CA ARG A 47 14.45 4.44 -6.76
C ARG A 47 15.09 4.65 -5.39
N TYR A 48 16.16 3.90 -5.13
CA TYR A 48 16.93 3.97 -3.88
C TYR A 48 17.84 5.20 -3.76
N GLN A 49 18.17 5.88 -4.86
CA GLN A 49 18.97 7.12 -4.84
C GLN A 49 18.09 8.33 -4.51
N ILE A 50 16.87 8.37 -5.05
CA ILE A 50 15.91 9.44 -4.77
C ILE A 50 15.31 9.26 -3.37
N ASN A 51 14.98 8.01 -2.99
CA ASN A 51 14.44 7.62 -1.68
C ASN A 51 13.34 8.57 -1.16
N TRP A 52 12.38 8.90 -2.02
CA TRP A 52 11.34 9.92 -1.73
C TRP A 52 10.38 9.51 -0.61
N THR A 53 10.32 8.22 -0.28
CA THR A 53 9.46 7.65 0.76
C THR A 53 10.23 6.56 1.51
N PRO A 54 10.04 6.41 2.82
CA PRO A 54 10.55 5.26 3.54
C PRO A 54 9.83 3.95 3.16
N PHE A 55 8.71 4.02 2.43
CA PHE A 55 7.86 2.87 2.08
C PHE A 55 8.07 2.37 0.64
N ILE A 56 9.32 2.29 0.19
CA ILE A 56 9.64 1.77 -1.15
C ILE A 56 9.12 0.34 -1.28
N ASP A 57 8.46 0.04 -2.41
CA ASP A 57 7.90 -1.28 -2.72
C ASP A 57 7.01 -1.86 -1.60
N TYR A 58 6.28 -0.97 -0.90
CA TYR A 58 5.42 -1.31 0.24
C TYR A 58 6.15 -1.93 1.44
N THR A 59 7.48 -1.76 1.51
CA THR A 59 8.30 -2.20 2.65
C THR A 59 8.31 -1.16 3.77
N VAL A 60 8.79 -1.54 4.94
CA VAL A 60 9.00 -0.63 6.06
C VAL A 60 10.41 -0.88 6.61
N PRO A 61 11.27 0.16 6.75
CA PRO A 61 12.64 -0.03 7.19
C PRO A 61 12.71 -0.71 8.55
N GLY A 62 13.52 -1.77 8.65
CA GLY A 62 13.69 -2.53 9.89
C GLY A 62 12.62 -3.58 10.16
N LEU A 63 11.66 -3.80 9.25
CA LEU A 63 10.65 -4.85 9.36
C LEU A 63 10.78 -5.89 8.24
N PRO A 64 10.36 -7.16 8.48
CA PRO A 64 10.26 -8.16 7.41
C PRO A 64 9.25 -7.73 6.34
N ASP A 65 9.50 -8.03 5.07
CA ASP A 65 8.67 -7.61 3.93
C ASP A 65 7.19 -7.97 4.10
N MET A 66 6.89 -9.19 4.58
CA MET A 66 5.51 -9.62 4.85
C MET A 66 4.79 -8.70 5.84
N VAL A 67 5.50 -8.24 6.87
CA VAL A 67 4.97 -7.35 7.92
C VAL A 67 4.89 -5.92 7.40
N GLY A 68 5.94 -5.45 6.71
CA GLY A 68 5.97 -4.14 6.07
C GLY A 68 4.80 -3.94 5.09
N TYR A 69 4.57 -4.94 4.23
CA TYR A 69 3.48 -4.95 3.26
C TYR A 69 2.10 -4.85 3.92
N ALA A 70 1.88 -5.62 4.99
CA ALA A 70 0.63 -5.55 5.76
C ALA A 70 0.42 -4.16 6.38
N ILE A 71 1.49 -3.58 6.95
CA ILE A 71 1.45 -2.22 7.54
C ILE A 71 1.15 -1.17 6.48
N ALA A 72 1.81 -1.24 5.32
CA ALA A 72 1.53 -0.36 4.19
C ALA A 72 0.06 -0.44 3.75
N GLY A 73 -0.51 -1.66 3.71
CA GLY A 73 -1.94 -1.88 3.44
C GLY A 73 -2.86 -1.23 4.47
N VAL A 74 -2.56 -1.37 5.77
CA VAL A 74 -3.31 -0.69 6.85
C VAL A 74 -3.19 0.83 6.72
N MET A 75 -1.99 1.35 6.46
CA MET A 75 -1.77 2.79 6.28
C MET A 75 -2.58 3.35 5.11
N GLY A 76 -2.53 2.70 3.95
CA GLY A 76 -3.32 3.10 2.78
C GLY A 76 -4.82 3.13 3.10
N PHE A 77 -5.33 2.10 3.77
CA PHE A 77 -6.72 2.07 4.23
C PHE A 77 -7.06 3.25 5.15
N LEU A 78 -6.24 3.52 6.17
CA LEU A 78 -6.45 4.62 7.11
C LEU A 78 -6.42 5.99 6.44
N ILE A 79 -5.53 6.19 5.46
CA ILE A 79 -5.43 7.44 4.69
C ILE A 79 -6.74 7.68 3.92
N ILE A 80 -7.24 6.67 3.20
CA ILE A 80 -8.49 6.78 2.45
C ILE A 80 -9.68 7.08 3.37
N LEU A 81 -9.74 6.43 4.55
CA LEU A 81 -10.76 6.76 5.55
C LEU A 81 -10.64 8.20 6.04
N GLY A 82 -9.44 8.65 6.37
CA GLY A 82 -9.17 10.00 6.83
C GLY A 82 -9.64 11.04 5.82
N ILE A 83 -9.32 10.84 4.53
CA ILE A 83 -9.79 11.70 3.44
C ILE A 83 -11.31 11.71 3.35
N GLY A 84 -11.97 10.55 3.40
CA GLY A 84 -13.42 10.46 3.38
C GLY A 84 -14.09 11.20 4.54
N TYR A 85 -13.54 11.06 5.76
CA TYR A 85 -14.01 11.81 6.93
C TYR A 85 -13.79 13.31 6.79
N LEU A 86 -12.63 13.73 6.26
CA LEU A 86 -12.32 15.14 6.04
C LEU A 86 -13.31 15.78 5.05
N ILE A 87 -13.57 15.11 3.92
CA ILE A 87 -14.53 15.59 2.91
C ILE A 87 -15.93 15.74 3.53
N ASN A 88 -16.40 14.73 4.26
CA ASN A 88 -17.70 14.77 4.94
C ASN A 88 -17.76 15.91 5.98
N TRP A 89 -16.69 16.11 6.74
CA TRP A 89 -16.58 17.20 7.71
C TRP A 89 -16.67 18.58 7.04
N VAL A 90 -15.93 18.80 5.94
CA VAL A 90 -15.98 20.05 5.17
C VAL A 90 -17.39 20.29 4.61
N HIS A 91 -18.02 19.26 4.06
CA HIS A 91 -19.37 19.34 3.50
C HIS A 91 -20.41 19.75 4.56
N ASN A 92 -20.44 19.06 5.71
CA ASN A 92 -21.38 19.36 6.79
C ASN A 92 -21.17 20.76 7.38
N LYS A 93 -19.93 21.24 7.45
CA LYS A 93 -19.64 22.61 7.93
C LYS A 93 -20.16 23.68 6.97
N ARG A 94 -20.16 23.42 5.66
CA ARG A 94 -20.76 24.32 4.65
C ARG A 94 -22.28 24.29 4.70
N SER A 95 -22.91 23.13 4.84
CA SER A 95 -24.38 23.02 4.90
C SER A 95 -25.03 23.63 6.15
N ARG A 96 -24.25 23.93 7.20
CA ARG A 96 -24.72 24.58 8.43
C ARG A 96 -24.53 26.10 8.45
N ARG A 97 -23.97 26.67 7.38
CA ARG A 97 -23.87 28.13 7.16
C ARG A 97 -24.89 28.52 6.11
#